data_AF-A0A5P3XIF9-F1
#
_entry.id   AF-A0A5P3XIF9-F1
#
_cell.length_a   1.000
_cell.length_b   1.000
_cell.length_c   1.000
_cell.angle_alpha   90.00
_cell.angle_beta   90.00
_cell.angle_gamma   90.00
#
_symmetry.space_group_name_H-M   'P 1'
#
loop_
_entity.id
_entity.type
_entity.pdbx_description
1 polymer ?
#
loop_
_entity_poly.entity_id
_entity_poly.type
_entity_poly.pdbx_seq_one_letter_code
_entity_poly.pdbx_strand_id
1 'polypeptide(L)'
;MRLKLVVIGILLIAFIFILTYNKSNKIKEKPREITAENTIQNQEIKDSKEVNIQELEQKLTQASYSSESEPIERSMKGSIAYVKEILPKDAKEIDRTYENEVGVTAVTYKLRNIEFEVRYMHPYKDDVKSNEFDLSKTAGIDLTLK
;
A
#
# COMPACT_ATOMS: atom_id res chain seq x y z
N MET A 1 10.52 62.73 14.26
CA MET A 1 9.21 63.03 13.65
C MET A 1 8.41 61.72 13.60
N ARG A 2 7.35 61.61 14.43
CA ARG A 2 6.22 60.63 14.44
C ARG A 2 6.59 59.13 14.28
N LEU A 3 6.67 58.29 15.31
CA LEU A 3 5.67 57.83 16.29
C LEU A 3 4.26 57.53 15.74
N LYS A 4 4.01 56.25 15.44
CA LYS A 4 2.78 55.47 15.63
C LYS A 4 3.25 54.04 16.01
N LEU A 5 3.10 53.46 17.22
CA LEU A 5 1.89 53.02 17.95
C LEU A 5 0.98 52.20 16.99
N VAL A 6 0.63 50.92 17.17
CA VAL A 6 0.18 50.16 18.35
C VAL A 6 0.15 48.66 18.03
N VAL A 7 0.67 47.84 18.95
CA VAL A 7 0.12 46.59 19.55
C VAL A 7 -0.91 45.76 18.75
N ILE A 8 -0.56 44.50 18.46
CA ILE A 8 -1.26 43.22 18.77
C ILE A 8 -0.12 42.18 18.73
N GLY A 9 0.43 41.70 19.86
CA GLY A 9 -0.27 40.96 20.92
C GLY A 9 -0.16 39.47 20.58
N ILE A 10 1.00 38.85 20.77
CA ILE A 10 1.23 37.88 21.86
C ILE A 10 -0.01 36.99 22.08
N LEU A 11 -0.16 35.93 21.30
CA LEU A 11 -0.84 34.71 21.72
C LEU A 11 -0.43 33.58 20.76
N LEU A 12 -0.13 32.39 21.33
CA LEU A 12 0.34 31.14 20.68
C LEU A 12 1.85 30.84 20.74
N ILE A 13 2.55 31.30 21.79
CA ILE A 13 3.73 30.58 22.34
C ILE A 13 3.34 29.83 23.63
N ALA A 14 2.10 29.32 23.70
CA ALA A 14 1.55 28.67 24.89
C ALA A 14 0.81 27.35 24.59
N PHE A 15 1.41 26.47 23.79
CA PHE A 15 0.87 25.11 23.57
C PHE A 15 1.95 24.02 23.51
N ILE A 16 3.06 24.18 24.26
CA ILE A 16 4.14 23.16 24.36
C ILE A 16 4.36 22.64 25.80
N PHE A 17 3.54 22.96 26.81
CA PHE A 17 3.74 22.40 28.16
C PHE A 17 2.44 22.02 28.89
N ILE A 18 1.76 20.97 28.43
CA ILE A 18 0.81 20.20 29.27
C ILE A 18 1.10 18.69 29.17
N LEU A 19 2.36 18.29 29.34
CA LEU A 19 2.69 16.88 29.57
C LEU A 19 3.86 16.72 30.57
N THR A 20 3.75 17.32 31.75
CA THR A 20 4.29 16.71 32.99
C THR A 20 3.81 17.46 34.23
N TYR A 21 2.73 17.00 34.86
CA TYR A 21 2.63 16.90 36.33
C TYR A 21 1.35 16.17 36.73
N ASN A 22 1.43 14.88 37.02
CA ASN A 22 0.65 14.36 38.13
C ASN A 22 1.49 13.34 38.90
N LYS A 23 2.49 13.87 39.61
CA LYS A 23 3.06 13.22 40.78
C LYS A 23 2.18 13.64 41.94
N SER A 24 1.32 12.75 42.42
CA SER A 24 0.66 12.93 43.72
C SER A 24 0.82 11.69 44.59
N ASN A 25 0.95 11.98 45.88
CA ASN A 25 1.64 11.25 46.91
C ASN A 25 0.92 9.98 47.40
N LYS A 26 1.74 9.06 47.94
CA LYS A 26 1.34 7.95 48.81
C LYS A 26 0.40 8.40 49.93
N ILE A 27 -0.74 7.73 50.08
CA ILE A 27 -1.39 7.50 51.37
C ILE A 27 -1.69 6.00 51.48
N LYS A 28 -1.43 5.47 52.67
CA LYS A 28 -1.34 4.04 53.03
C LYS A 28 -2.71 3.35 53.15
N GLU A 29 -2.65 2.03 52.98
CA GLU A 29 -3.67 0.95 53.07
C GLU A 29 -4.64 0.98 54.27
N LYS A 30 -5.88 0.47 54.09
CA LYS A 30 -6.43 -0.81 54.68
C LYS A 30 -7.93 -1.06 54.30
N PRO A 31 -8.57 -2.23 54.56
CA PRO A 31 -9.00 -3.19 53.53
C PRO A 31 -10.51 -3.46 53.38
N ARG A 32 -10.87 -4.11 52.26
CA ARG A 32 -12.05 -4.96 51.92
C ARG A 32 -13.47 -4.41 52.19
N GLU A 33 -14.23 -4.22 51.11
CA GLU A 33 -15.56 -4.82 50.94
C GLU A 33 -15.98 -4.87 49.46
N ILE A 34 -16.80 -5.86 49.13
CA ILE A 34 -17.10 -6.40 47.80
C ILE A 34 -18.36 -5.75 47.25
N THR A 35 -18.37 -5.18 46.04
CA THR A 35 -19.55 -5.22 45.15
C THR A 35 -19.17 -4.95 43.68
N ALA A 36 -19.91 -5.59 42.79
CA ALA A 36 -19.55 -5.94 41.43
C ALA A 36 -19.72 -4.83 40.38
N GLU A 37 -19.21 -5.13 39.17
CA GLU A 37 -19.62 -4.61 37.86
C GLU A 37 -19.04 -3.27 37.40
N ASN A 38 -17.91 -3.35 36.67
CA ASN A 38 -17.86 -3.09 35.23
C ASN A 38 -16.40 -3.16 34.73
N THR A 39 -15.98 -4.37 34.35
CA THR A 39 -14.78 -4.57 33.55
C THR A 39 -15.07 -4.03 32.15
N ILE A 40 -14.69 -2.78 31.89
CA ILE A 40 -14.56 -2.29 30.52
C ILE A 40 -13.35 -3.01 29.94
N GLN A 41 -13.62 -4.17 29.36
CA GLN A 41 -12.74 -4.81 28.41
C GLN A 41 -12.51 -3.80 27.29
N ASN A 42 -11.29 -3.27 27.21
CA ASN A 42 -10.78 -2.76 25.94
C ASN A 42 -10.79 -3.95 24.99
N GLN A 43 -11.90 -4.10 24.26
CA GLN A 43 -11.95 -4.92 23.07
C GLN A 43 -10.98 -4.29 22.08
N GLU A 44 -9.73 -4.76 22.13
CA GLU A 44 -8.85 -4.70 20.98
C GLU A 44 -9.63 -5.22 19.78
N ILE A 45 -9.65 -4.38 18.75
CA ILE A 45 -10.28 -4.63 17.47
C ILE A 45 -9.73 -5.95 16.94
N LYS A 46 -10.56 -6.99 17.05
CA LYS A 46 -10.29 -8.32 16.52
C LYS A 46 -10.28 -8.26 15.00
N ASP A 47 -9.29 -8.95 14.41
CA ASP A 47 -9.16 -9.35 13.02
C ASP A 47 -8.70 -8.32 11.98
N SER A 48 -7.52 -7.71 12.19
CA SER A 48 -6.61 -7.53 11.04
C SER A 48 -5.77 -8.79 10.90
N LYS A 49 -6.15 -9.67 9.97
CA LYS A 49 -5.23 -10.72 9.50
C LYS A 49 -3.99 -9.99 8.98
N GLU A 50 -2.90 -10.03 9.75
CA GLU A 50 -1.64 -9.40 9.38
C GLU A 50 -1.23 -9.96 8.02
N VAL A 51 -1.06 -9.08 7.02
CA VAL A 51 -0.68 -9.51 5.68
C VAL A 51 0.76 -9.98 5.78
N ASN A 52 0.98 -11.28 5.65
CA ASN A 52 2.33 -11.84 5.62
C ASN A 52 3.01 -11.41 4.31
N ILE A 53 3.88 -10.40 4.42
CA ILE A 53 4.57 -9.80 3.27
C ILE A 53 5.43 -10.83 2.54
N GLN A 54 6.12 -11.72 3.26
CA GLN A 54 6.97 -12.74 2.64
C GLN A 54 6.16 -13.76 1.83
N GLU A 55 5.02 -14.21 2.37
CA GLU A 55 4.12 -15.12 1.65
C GLU A 55 3.55 -14.45 0.40
N LEU A 56 3.26 -13.15 0.49
CA LEU A 56 2.76 -12.35 -0.63
C LEU A 56 3.83 -12.21 -1.72
N GLU A 57 5.07 -11.84 -1.38
CA GLU A 57 6.20 -11.77 -2.32
C GLU A 57 6.43 -13.11 -3.03
N GLN A 58 6.41 -14.22 -2.28
CA GLN A 58 6.54 -15.56 -2.85
C GLN A 58 5.42 -15.87 -3.83
N LYS A 59 4.17 -15.54 -3.48
CA LYS A 59 3.01 -15.74 -4.36
C LYS A 59 3.14 -14.93 -5.66
N LEU A 60 3.55 -13.67 -5.57
CA LEU A 60 3.74 -12.80 -6.75
C LEU A 60 4.88 -13.31 -7.64
N THR A 61 6.00 -13.71 -7.03
CA THR A 61 7.15 -14.28 -7.75
C THR A 61 6.79 -15.57 -8.48
N GLN A 62 6.07 -16.48 -7.82
CA GLN A 62 5.63 -17.75 -8.42
C GLN A 62 4.61 -17.56 -9.56
N ALA A 63 3.82 -16.49 -9.49
CA ALA A 63 2.86 -16.15 -10.54
C ALA A 63 3.49 -15.37 -11.70
N SER A 64 4.69 -14.84 -11.50
CA SER A 64 5.44 -14.12 -12.53
C SER A 64 6.04 -15.10 -13.53
N TYR A 65 6.04 -14.71 -14.80
CA TYR A 65 6.68 -15.44 -15.86
C TYR A 65 7.14 -14.47 -16.95
N SER A 66 8.36 -14.67 -17.41
CA SER A 66 8.92 -13.99 -18.57
C SER A 66 9.97 -14.92 -19.15
N SER A 67 9.78 -15.30 -20.41
CA SER A 67 10.71 -16.17 -21.13
C SER A 67 10.76 -15.73 -22.57
N GLU A 68 11.94 -15.38 -23.04
CA GLU A 68 12.18 -15.04 -24.45
C GLU A 68 12.16 -16.31 -25.31
N SER A 69 12.61 -17.45 -24.78
CA SER A 69 12.67 -18.71 -25.52
C SER A 69 11.33 -19.45 -25.55
N GLU A 70 10.53 -19.32 -24.50
CA GLU A 70 9.23 -19.99 -24.34
C GLU A 70 8.18 -19.02 -23.80
N PRO A 71 7.80 -17.98 -24.56
CA PRO A 71 6.84 -16.98 -24.11
C PRO A 71 5.46 -17.60 -23.92
N ILE A 72 4.76 -17.18 -22.87
CA ILE A 72 3.36 -17.56 -22.68
C ILE A 72 2.49 -16.41 -23.16
N GLU A 73 2.04 -16.51 -24.41
CA GLU A 73 1.17 -15.51 -25.01
C GLU A 73 -0.26 -15.58 -24.46
N ARG A 74 -0.78 -14.43 -24.05
CA ARG A 74 -2.17 -14.24 -23.61
C ARG A 74 -2.73 -12.95 -24.19
N SER A 75 -4.03 -12.91 -24.46
CA SER A 75 -4.70 -11.63 -24.74
C SER A 75 -4.54 -10.70 -23.54
N MET A 76 -4.46 -9.39 -23.77
CA MET A 76 -4.33 -8.40 -22.70
C MET A 76 -5.46 -8.51 -21.68
N LYS A 77 -6.69 -8.77 -22.14
CA LYS A 77 -7.85 -9.03 -21.28
C LYS A 77 -7.64 -10.27 -20.41
N GLY A 78 -7.10 -11.35 -20.98
CA GLY A 78 -6.76 -12.57 -20.24
C GLY A 78 -5.68 -12.34 -19.20
N SER A 79 -4.66 -11.54 -19.53
CA SER A 79 -3.57 -11.18 -18.61
C SER A 79 -4.07 -10.34 -17.44
N ILE A 80 -4.97 -9.39 -17.68
CA ILE A 80 -5.62 -8.61 -16.60
C ILE A 80 -6.47 -9.53 -15.70
N ALA A 81 -7.21 -10.48 -16.29
CA ALA A 81 -8.00 -11.43 -15.51
C ALA A 81 -7.10 -12.32 -14.63
N TYR A 82 -6.02 -12.85 -15.19
CA TYR A 82 -5.02 -13.64 -14.47
C TYR A 82 -4.42 -12.87 -13.27
N VAL A 83 -3.98 -11.63 -13.49
CA VAL A 83 -3.43 -10.77 -12.43
C VAL A 83 -4.46 -10.52 -11.32
N LYS A 84 -5.73 -10.31 -11.65
CA LYS A 84 -6.80 -10.11 -10.66
C LYS A 84 -7.09 -11.35 -9.80
N GLU A 85 -6.78 -12.55 -10.29
CA GLU A 85 -6.90 -13.78 -9.48
C GLU A 85 -5.74 -13.92 -8.47
N ILE A 86 -4.58 -13.34 -8.79
CA ILE A 86 -3.39 -13.37 -7.94
C ILE A 86 -3.44 -12.28 -6.87
N LEU A 87 -3.77 -11.06 -7.27
CA LEU A 87 -3.82 -9.90 -6.38
C LEU A 87 -4.97 -10.04 -5.37
N PRO A 88 -4.85 -9.41 -4.19
CA PRO A 88 -5.96 -9.29 -3.27
C PRO A 88 -7.20 -8.68 -3.96
N LYS A 89 -8.39 -9.24 -3.71
CA LYS A 89 -9.64 -8.86 -4.41
C LYS A 89 -9.97 -7.37 -4.37
N ASP A 90 -9.58 -6.68 -3.30
CA ASP A 90 -9.87 -5.26 -3.09
C ASP A 90 -8.78 -4.32 -3.61
N ALA A 91 -7.70 -4.86 -4.20
CA ALA A 91 -6.65 -4.05 -4.80
C ALA A 91 -7.19 -3.29 -6.01
N LYS A 92 -6.93 -1.99 -6.06
CA LYS A 92 -7.41 -1.10 -7.13
C LYS A 92 -6.24 -0.56 -7.94
N GLU A 93 -6.41 -0.50 -9.25
CA GLU A 93 -5.48 0.19 -10.13
C GLU A 93 -5.44 1.68 -9.77
N ILE A 94 -4.25 2.23 -9.56
CA ILE A 94 -4.03 3.64 -9.24
C ILE A 94 -3.17 4.36 -10.27
N ASP A 95 -2.38 3.62 -11.05
CA ASP A 95 -1.55 4.16 -12.11
C ASP A 95 -1.36 3.14 -13.24
N ARG A 96 -1.22 3.63 -14.47
CA ARG A 96 -0.96 2.84 -15.68
C ARG A 96 -0.11 3.66 -16.63
N THR A 97 1.07 3.15 -16.95
CA THR A 97 2.01 3.76 -17.88
C THR A 97 2.46 2.75 -18.91
N TYR A 98 2.52 3.17 -20.18
CA TYR A 98 3.10 2.38 -21.25
C TYR A 98 4.52 2.88 -21.58
N GLU A 99 5.50 2.01 -21.39
CA GLU A 99 6.92 2.20 -21.71
C GLU A 99 7.16 1.72 -23.14
N ASN A 100 7.02 2.63 -24.11
CA ASN A 100 7.12 2.33 -25.54
C ASN A 100 8.50 1.83 -25.98
N GLU A 101 9.57 2.21 -25.30
CA GLU A 101 10.95 1.82 -25.65
C GLU A 101 11.20 0.32 -25.43
N VAL A 102 10.49 -0.28 -24.49
CA VAL A 102 10.68 -1.68 -24.07
C VAL A 102 9.41 -2.53 -24.23
N GLY A 103 8.32 -1.94 -24.71
CA GLY A 103 7.07 -2.66 -24.93
C GLY A 103 6.41 -3.15 -23.64
N VAL A 104 6.49 -2.38 -22.56
CA VAL A 104 5.93 -2.78 -21.26
C VAL A 104 4.80 -1.86 -20.86
N THR A 105 3.66 -2.42 -20.46
CA THR A 105 2.64 -1.68 -19.71
C THR A 105 2.84 -1.95 -18.23
N ALA A 106 3.31 -0.94 -17.49
CA ALA A 106 3.44 -0.97 -16.04
C ALA A 106 2.15 -0.47 -15.39
N VAL A 107 1.62 -1.22 -14.43
CA VAL A 107 0.38 -0.91 -13.71
C VAL A 107 0.64 -1.03 -12.22
N THR A 108 0.29 0.02 -11.46
CA THR A 108 0.36 -0.01 -10.01
C THR A 108 -1.03 -0.27 -9.43
N TYR A 109 -1.17 -1.32 -8.64
CA TYR A 109 -2.36 -1.62 -7.83
C TYR A 109 -2.10 -1.28 -6.36
N LYS A 110 -3.12 -0.80 -5.64
CA LYS A 110 -3.01 -0.45 -4.22
C LYS A 110 -4.10 -1.11 -3.39
N LEU A 111 -3.70 -1.64 -2.25
CA LEU A 111 -4.59 -2.06 -1.17
C LEU A 111 -4.07 -1.52 0.16
N ARG A 112 -4.80 -0.57 0.76
CA ARG A 112 -4.38 0.12 2.00
C ARG A 112 -3.00 0.78 1.81
N ASN A 113 -1.99 0.34 2.55
CA ASN A 113 -0.61 0.82 2.53
C ASN A 113 0.33 -0.09 1.71
N ILE A 114 -0.19 -1.07 0.98
CA ILE A 114 0.59 -1.99 0.15
C ILE A 114 0.34 -1.65 -1.33
N GLU A 115 1.43 -1.51 -2.08
CA GLU A 115 1.41 -1.28 -3.51
C GLU A 115 2.03 -2.48 -4.24
N PHE A 116 1.43 -2.81 -5.38
CA PHE A 116 1.82 -3.92 -6.24
C PHE A 116 2.14 -3.34 -7.61
N GLU A 117 3.29 -3.69 -8.16
CA GLU A 117 3.60 -3.36 -9.54
C GLU A 117 3.37 -4.60 -10.41
N VAL A 118 2.70 -4.38 -11.54
CA VAL A 118 2.46 -5.40 -12.55
C VAL A 118 3.01 -4.90 -13.87
N ARG A 119 3.96 -5.62 -14.44
CA ARG A 119 4.58 -5.29 -15.73
C ARG A 119 4.11 -6.29 -16.77
N TYR A 120 3.25 -5.83 -17.68
CA TYR A 120 2.78 -6.61 -18.83
C TYR A 120 3.74 -6.42 -20.00
N MET A 121 4.44 -7.48 -20.39
CA MET A 121 5.43 -7.45 -21.47
C MET A 121 4.74 -7.78 -22.80
N HIS A 122 4.74 -6.83 -23.73
CA HIS A 122 4.09 -6.99 -25.02
C HIS A 122 5.09 -7.55 -26.04
N PRO A 123 4.70 -8.58 -26.83
CA PRO A 123 5.53 -9.04 -27.94
C PRO A 123 5.53 -8.00 -29.08
N TYR A 124 6.48 -8.14 -30.01
CA TYR A 124 6.45 -7.36 -31.25
C TYR A 124 5.23 -7.73 -32.11
N LYS A 125 4.73 -6.78 -32.92
CA LYS A 125 3.61 -7.03 -33.85
C LYS A 125 3.94 -8.03 -34.95
N ASP A 126 5.20 -8.04 -35.39
CA ASP A 126 5.70 -8.90 -36.47
C ASP A 126 7.12 -9.38 -36.15
N ASP A 127 7.36 -10.67 -36.36
CA ASP A 127 8.50 -11.44 -35.83
C ASP A 127 9.88 -11.16 -36.48
N VAL A 128 10.06 -10.05 -37.21
CA VAL A 128 11.33 -9.85 -37.95
C VAL A 128 11.91 -8.43 -37.92
N LYS A 129 11.13 -7.33 -37.91
CA LYS A 129 11.73 -5.96 -38.05
C LYS A 129 10.92 -4.80 -37.45
N SER A 130 9.88 -5.08 -36.66
CA SER A 130 9.03 -4.01 -36.13
C SER A 130 9.59 -3.49 -34.80
N ASN A 131 9.76 -2.17 -34.67
CA ASN A 131 9.95 -1.52 -33.36
C ASN A 131 8.61 -1.29 -32.65
N GLU A 132 7.51 -1.83 -33.17
CA GLU A 132 6.18 -1.71 -32.60
C GLU A 132 5.76 -2.98 -31.86
N PHE A 133 5.16 -2.77 -30.70
CA PHE A 133 4.65 -3.82 -29.83
C PHE A 133 3.14 -4.05 -30.03
N ASP A 134 2.72 -5.30 -29.92
CA ASP A 134 1.31 -5.69 -29.96
C ASP A 134 0.69 -5.56 -28.56
N LEU A 135 0.03 -4.42 -28.33
CA LEU A 135 -0.65 -4.13 -27.07
C LEU A 135 -1.90 -4.98 -26.82
N SER A 136 -2.37 -5.73 -27.83
CA SER A 136 -3.54 -6.60 -27.69
C SER A 136 -3.23 -7.89 -26.92
N LYS A 137 -1.95 -8.23 -26.77
CA LYS A 137 -1.47 -9.45 -26.11
C LYS A 137 -0.23 -9.19 -25.25
N THR A 138 0.13 -10.15 -24.42
CA THR A 138 1.32 -10.14 -23.56
C THR A 138 2.05 -11.45 -23.73
N ALA A 139 3.38 -11.43 -23.73
CA ALA A 139 4.26 -12.60 -23.74
C ALA A 139 4.87 -12.90 -22.35
N GLY A 140 4.78 -11.95 -21.43
CA GLY A 140 5.27 -12.06 -20.05
C GLY A 140 4.48 -11.19 -19.09
N ILE A 141 4.45 -11.58 -17.83
CA ILE A 141 3.87 -10.82 -16.72
C ILE A 141 4.83 -10.93 -15.53
N ASP A 142 5.30 -9.79 -15.04
CA ASP A 142 6.05 -9.71 -13.78
C ASP A 142 5.20 -9.01 -12.71
N LEU A 143 5.20 -9.56 -11.50
CA LEU A 143 4.45 -9.04 -10.36
C LEU A 143 5.39 -8.89 -9.16
N THR A 144 5.42 -7.69 -8.58
CA THR A 144 6.27 -7.37 -7.43
C THR A 144 5.54 -6.50 -6.42
N LEU A 145 6.05 -6.48 -5.18
CA LEU A 145 5.70 -5.45 -4.21
C LEU A 145 6.52 -4.19 -4.48
N LYS A 146 5.91 -3.03 -4.26
CA LYS A 146 6.51 -1.71 -4.47
C LYS A 146 6.78 -0.98 -3.16
#